data_AF-A0A348W971-F1
#
_entry.id   AF-A0A348W971-F1
#
_cell.length_a   1.000
_cell.length_b   1.000
_cell.length_c   1.000
_cell.angle_alpha   90.00
_cell.angle_beta   90.00
_cell.angle_gamma   90.00
#
_symmetry.space_group_name_H-M   'P 1'
#
loop_
_entity.id
_entity.type
_entity.pdbx_description
1 polymer ?
#
loop_
_entity_poly.entity_id
_entity_poly.type
_entity_poly.pdbx_seq_one_letter_code
_entity_poly.pdbx_strand_id
1 'polypeptide(L)'
;MIFACLALWALPLQALESSQGALRVEEKAQGLSAPWGFGFLPSGEVLITEKAGRLLRLDPDGGLSEVAGIGEIANRGQGGLLDILVPGDFETRRELFFTFAKPQGQGEGTAVARARLSPAGDALQ
;
A
#
# COMPACT_ATOMS: atom_id res chain seq x y z
N MET A 1 -29.05 38.03 27.10
CA MET A 1 -27.69 37.53 26.80
C MET A 1 -27.80 36.01 26.71
N ILE A 2 -27.98 35.47 25.51
CA ILE A 2 -28.24 34.04 25.28
C ILE A 2 -26.89 33.34 25.08
N PHE A 3 -26.55 32.42 25.98
CA PHE A 3 -25.44 31.50 25.81
C PHE A 3 -25.88 30.39 24.83
N ALA A 4 -25.38 30.43 23.60
CA ALA A 4 -25.51 29.31 22.66
C ALA A 4 -24.39 28.30 22.95
N CYS A 5 -24.73 27.22 23.64
CA CYS A 5 -23.83 26.09 23.85
C CYS A 5 -23.79 25.27 22.55
N LEU A 6 -22.77 25.48 21.73
CA LEU A 6 -22.47 24.63 20.59
C LEU A 6 -21.94 23.30 21.12
N ALA A 7 -22.82 22.32 21.28
CA ALA A 7 -22.40 20.94 21.46
C ALA A 7 -21.75 20.49 20.14
N LEU A 8 -20.42 20.41 20.13
CA LEU A 8 -19.67 19.66 19.13
C LEU A 8 -20.08 18.19 19.30
N TRP A 9 -20.96 17.71 18.43
CA TRP A 9 -21.19 16.28 18.29
C TRP A 9 -19.94 15.72 17.61
N ALA A 10 -18.98 15.25 18.41
CA ALA A 10 -17.95 14.36 17.93
C ALA A 10 -18.68 13.13 17.39
N LEU A 11 -18.72 12.97 16.07
CA LEU A 11 -19.22 11.73 15.47
C LEU A 11 -18.34 10.62 16.05
N PRO A 12 -18.91 9.65 16.79
CA PRO A 12 -18.13 8.53 17.24
C PRO A 12 -17.62 7.85 15.97
N LEU A 13 -16.32 7.58 15.94
CA LEU A 13 -15.71 6.70 14.96
C LEU A 13 -16.62 5.47 14.87
N GLN A 14 -17.28 5.26 13.73
CA GLN A 14 -18.38 4.30 13.62
C GLN A 14 -17.85 2.91 13.95
N ALA A 15 -18.17 2.44 15.15
CA ALA A 15 -17.89 1.09 15.55
C ALA A 15 -18.71 0.18 14.63
N LEU A 16 -18.02 -0.66 13.88
CA LEU A 16 -18.64 -1.65 13.01
C LEU A 16 -18.96 -2.87 13.85
N GLU A 17 -20.23 -3.10 14.09
CA GLU A 17 -20.68 -4.30 14.79
C GLU A 17 -20.30 -5.55 14.00
N SER A 18 -19.75 -6.54 14.68
CA SER A 18 -19.42 -7.85 14.12
C SER A 18 -19.78 -8.97 15.09
N SER A 19 -19.83 -10.21 14.62
CA SER A 19 -20.03 -11.37 15.48
C SER A 19 -18.93 -11.58 16.52
N GLN A 20 -17.78 -10.90 16.37
CA GLN A 20 -16.63 -10.90 17.30
C GLN A 20 -16.58 -9.64 18.18
N GLY A 21 -17.62 -8.79 18.14
CA GLY A 21 -17.70 -7.52 18.86
C GLY A 21 -17.49 -6.30 17.96
N ALA A 22 -17.38 -5.14 18.60
CA ALA A 22 -17.26 -3.85 17.93
C ALA A 22 -15.86 -3.67 17.29
N LEU A 23 -15.83 -3.47 15.97
CA LEU A 23 -14.63 -3.17 15.21
C LEU A 23 -14.42 -1.66 15.12
N ARG A 24 -13.17 -1.23 15.29
CA ARG A 24 -12.75 0.15 15.07
C ARG A 24 -12.09 0.26 13.71
N VAL A 25 -12.64 1.12 12.84
CA VAL A 25 -12.00 1.46 11.56
C VAL A 25 -11.27 2.78 11.72
N GLU A 26 -10.00 2.79 11.35
CA GLU A 26 -9.17 3.98 11.32
C GLU A 26 -8.61 4.14 9.92
N GLU A 27 -8.77 5.31 9.33
CA GLU A 27 -8.19 5.61 8.04
C GLU A 27 -6.69 5.87 8.23
N LYS A 28 -5.86 5.15 7.45
CA LYS A 28 -4.40 5.28 7.48
C LYS A 28 -3.81 6.10 6.34
N ALA A 29 -4.51 6.16 5.20
CA ALA A 29 -4.07 6.89 4.02
C ALA A 29 -5.26 7.29 3.14
N GLN A 30 -5.11 8.39 2.42
CA GLN A 30 -6.03 8.85 1.39
C GLN A 30 -5.29 9.02 0.05
N GLY A 31 -6.04 9.25 -1.04
CA GLY A 31 -5.44 9.57 -2.34
C GLY A 31 -4.83 8.37 -3.08
N LEU A 32 -5.09 7.15 -2.62
CA LEU A 32 -4.71 5.92 -3.31
C LEU A 32 -5.58 5.71 -4.55
N SER A 33 -4.96 5.23 -5.63
CA SER A 33 -5.59 4.93 -6.91
C SER A 33 -5.55 3.42 -7.18
N ALA A 34 -6.67 2.74 -6.93
CA ALA A 34 -6.78 1.28 -7.08
C ALA A 34 -5.63 0.52 -6.37
N PRO A 35 -5.47 0.69 -5.04
CA PRO A 35 -4.50 -0.09 -4.26
C PRO A 35 -4.83 -1.58 -4.37
N TRP A 36 -3.79 -2.42 -4.46
CA TRP A 36 -3.94 -3.85 -4.69
C TRP A 36 -3.38 -4.70 -3.56
N GLY A 37 -2.10 -4.54 -3.25
CA GLY A 37 -1.39 -5.27 -2.20
C GLY A 37 -0.64 -4.32 -1.27
N PHE A 38 -0.27 -4.82 -0.09
CA PHE A 38 0.57 -4.08 0.84
C PHE A 38 1.43 -4.99 1.70
N GLY A 39 2.56 -4.47 2.16
CA GLY A 39 3.50 -5.17 3.04
C GLY A 39 4.10 -4.24 4.08
N PHE A 40 4.22 -4.72 5.32
CA PHE A 40 4.81 -3.95 6.41
C PHE A 40 6.33 -4.07 6.40
N LEU A 41 7.01 -2.94 6.47
CA LEU A 41 8.44 -2.89 6.77
C LEU A 41 8.68 -3.04 8.27
N PRO A 42 9.82 -3.59 8.70
CA PRO A 42 10.17 -3.67 10.13
C PRO A 42 10.20 -2.31 10.85
N SER A 43 10.40 -1.21 10.11
CA SER A 43 10.35 0.17 10.62
C SER A 43 8.94 0.64 11.00
N GLY A 44 7.89 -0.09 10.61
CA GLY A 44 6.49 0.30 10.78
C GLY A 44 5.90 1.05 9.58
N GLU A 45 6.71 1.39 8.59
CA GLU A 45 6.23 1.90 7.29
C GLU A 45 5.50 0.80 6.50
N VAL A 46 4.59 1.19 5.61
CA VAL A 46 3.84 0.27 4.75
C VAL A 46 4.18 0.52 3.29
N LEU A 47 4.54 -0.53 2.56
CA LEU A 47 4.60 -0.49 1.11
C LEU A 47 3.24 -0.87 0.53
N ILE A 48 2.75 -0.11 -0.45
CA ILE A 48 1.45 -0.28 -1.08
C ILE A 48 1.64 -0.34 -2.59
N THR A 49 1.16 -1.39 -3.23
CA THR A 49 1.11 -1.46 -4.70
C THR A 49 -0.20 -0.89 -5.20
N GLU A 50 -0.14 -0.12 -6.28
CA GLU A 50 -1.31 0.28 -7.04
C GLU A 50 -1.32 -0.40 -8.39
N LYS A 51 -2.50 -0.83 -8.82
CA LYS A 51 -2.69 -1.66 -10.02
C LYS A 51 -2.04 -1.10 -11.28
N ALA A 52 -1.99 0.23 -11.41
CA ALA A 52 -1.40 0.92 -12.56
C ALA A 52 0.14 0.88 -12.63
N GLY A 53 0.82 0.36 -11.61
CA GLY A 53 2.28 0.21 -11.60
C GLY A 53 3.02 1.18 -10.67
N ARG A 54 2.32 1.84 -9.74
CA ARG A 54 2.99 2.64 -8.69
C ARG A 54 3.24 1.79 -7.45
N LEU A 55 4.42 1.95 -6.86
CA LEU A 55 4.73 1.48 -5.52
C LEU A 55 4.81 2.70 -4.60
N LEU A 56 4.01 2.72 -3.54
CA LEU A 56 3.98 3.80 -2.57
C LEU A 56 4.54 3.31 -1.24
N ARG A 57 5.19 4.22 -0.51
CA ARG A 57 5.57 4.06 0.88
C ARG A 57 4.74 5.02 1.72
N LEU A 58 4.01 4.44 2.66
CA LEU A 58 3.22 5.11 3.67
C LEU A 58 4.02 5.14 4.97
N ASP A 59 4.29 6.34 5.48
CA ASP A 59 4.89 6.53 6.80
C ASP A 59 3.84 6.40 7.93
N PRO A 60 4.26 6.22 9.19
CA PRO A 60 3.34 6.10 10.33
C PRO A 60 2.46 7.33 10.59
N ASP A 61 2.83 8.49 10.06
CA ASP A 61 2.11 9.77 10.20
C ASP A 61 1.09 10.00 9.07
N GLY A 62 1.00 9.08 8.11
CA GLY A 62 0.04 9.11 7.01
C GLY A 62 0.59 9.70 5.70
N GLY A 63 1.87 10.05 5.65
CA GLY A 63 2.54 10.59 4.47
C GLY A 63 2.80 9.51 3.42
N LEU A 64 2.43 9.81 2.16
CA LEU A 64 2.68 8.95 1.00
C LEU A 64 3.83 9.49 0.16
N SER A 65 4.75 8.60 -0.20
CA SER A 65 5.85 8.86 -1.13
C SER A 65 5.94 7.74 -2.16
N GLU A 66 6.29 8.06 -3.41
CA GLU A 66 6.47 7.04 -4.45
C GLU A 66 7.88 6.42 -4.36
N VAL A 67 7.94 5.10 -4.55
CA VAL A 67 9.17 4.32 -4.67
C VAL A 67 9.41 4.02 -6.15
N ALA A 68 10.48 4.58 -6.70
CA ALA A 68 10.83 4.42 -8.11
C ALA A 68 11.33 3.00 -8.43
N GLY A 69 11.39 2.67 -9.72
CA GLY A 69 12.04 1.44 -10.20
C GLY A 69 11.09 0.27 -10.48
N ILE A 70 9.77 0.48 -10.41
CA ILE A 70 8.82 -0.44 -11.04
C ILE A 70 9.00 -0.36 -12.56
N GLY A 71 9.17 -1.52 -13.20
CA GLY A 71 9.31 -1.62 -14.66
C GLY A 71 7.96 -1.54 -15.38
N GLU A 72 7.94 -1.95 -16.65
CA GLU A 72 6.70 -1.99 -17.42
C GLU A 72 5.68 -2.97 -16.84
N ILE A 73 4.44 -2.49 -16.68
CA ILE A 73 3.31 -3.25 -16.16
C ILE A 73 2.21 -3.28 -17.22
N ALA A 74 1.69 -4.47 -17.51
CA ALA A 74 0.48 -4.60 -18.33
C ALA A 74 -0.76 -4.37 -17.45
N ASN A 75 -1.35 -3.18 -17.50
CA ASN A 75 -2.57 -2.85 -16.74
C ASN A 75 -3.83 -2.99 -17.62
N ARG A 76 -4.33 -4.22 -17.78
CA ARG A 76 -5.56 -4.52 -18.53
C ARG A 76 -6.42 -5.54 -17.80
N GLY A 77 -7.74 -5.31 -17.74
CA GLY A 77 -8.64 -6.23 -17.03
C GLY A 77 -8.18 -6.48 -15.59
N GLN A 78 -7.86 -7.73 -15.26
CA GLN A 78 -7.32 -8.13 -13.94
C GLN A 78 -5.79 -7.97 -13.80
N GLY A 79 -5.08 -7.65 -14.89
CA GLY A 79 -3.64 -7.41 -14.89
C GLY A 79 -3.27 -6.05 -14.29
N GLY A 80 -2.07 -5.98 -13.72
CA GLY A 80 -1.49 -4.80 -13.10
C GLY A 80 -0.26 -5.14 -12.28
N LEU A 81 0.19 -4.20 -11.44
CA LEU A 81 1.07 -4.49 -10.31
C LEU A 81 0.20 -5.05 -9.19
N LEU A 82 0.53 -6.25 -8.73
CA LEU A 82 -0.33 -7.04 -7.85
C LEU A 82 0.28 -7.10 -6.44
N ASP A 83 0.44 -8.29 -5.89
CA ASP A 83 0.87 -8.48 -4.50
C ASP A 83 2.34 -8.15 -4.27
N ILE A 84 2.68 -7.76 -3.04
CA ILE A 84 4.03 -7.47 -2.56
C ILE A 84 4.32 -8.27 -1.28
N LEU A 85 5.47 -8.94 -1.25
CA LEU A 85 5.98 -9.63 -0.07
C LEU A 85 7.23 -8.93 0.47
N VAL A 86 7.18 -8.58 1.76
CA VAL A 86 8.34 -8.21 2.58
C VAL A 86 8.80 -9.46 3.34
N PRO A 87 9.97 -10.05 3.02
CA PRO A 87 10.50 -11.22 3.71
C PRO A 87 10.89 -10.93 5.17
N GLY A 88 10.84 -11.95 6.04
CA GLY A 88 11.16 -11.79 7.46
C GLY A 88 12.60 -11.38 7.78
N ASP A 89 13.53 -11.54 6.84
CA ASP A 89 14.94 -11.11 6.93
C ASP A 89 15.24 -9.86 6.07
N PHE A 90 14.21 -9.04 5.83
CA PHE A 90 14.31 -7.77 5.11
C PHE A 90 15.41 -6.85 5.67
N GLU A 91 15.61 -6.82 7.00
CA GLU A 91 16.67 -6.00 7.61
C GLU A 91 18.07 -6.34 7.09
N THR A 92 18.29 -7.59 6.70
CA THR A 92 19.59 -8.08 6.18
C THR A 92 19.68 -7.94 4.67
N ARG A 93 18.65 -8.37 3.92
CA ARG A 93 18.70 -8.46 2.45
C ARG A 93 18.10 -7.25 1.73
N ARG A 94 17.16 -6.57 2.38
CA ARG A 94 16.30 -5.52 1.82
C ARG A 94 15.59 -5.92 0.52
N GLU A 95 15.34 -7.22 0.34
CA GLU A 95 14.69 -7.74 -0.86
C GLU A 95 13.18 -7.68 -0.72
N LEU A 96 12.52 -7.36 -1.82
CA LEU A 96 11.07 -7.36 -1.99
C LEU A 96 10.72 -8.28 -3.14
N PHE A 97 9.58 -8.94 -3.04
CA PHE A 97 9.04 -9.77 -4.12
C PHE A 97 7.69 -9.23 -4.55
N PHE A 98 7.45 -9.18 -5.86
CA PHE A 98 6.23 -8.63 -6.43
C PHE A 98 5.63 -9.61 -7.41
N THR A 99 4.31 -9.71 -7.42
CA THR A 99 3.59 -10.32 -8.55
C THR A 99 3.07 -9.21 -9.46
N PHE A 100 3.11 -9.44 -10.77
CA PHE A 100 2.62 -8.46 -11.74
C PHE A 100 2.26 -9.11 -13.07
N ALA A 101 1.41 -8.44 -13.84
CA ALA A 101 1.18 -8.77 -15.24
C ALA A 101 2.34 -8.21 -16.07
N LYS A 102 3.23 -9.11 -16.50
CA LYS A 102 4.38 -8.77 -17.34
C LYS A 102 3.96 -8.67 -18.80
N PRO A 103 4.20 -7.55 -19.50
CA PRO A 103 4.03 -7.48 -20.95
C PRO A 103 4.88 -8.54 -21.65
N GLN A 104 4.31 -9.18 -22.67
CA GLN A 104 4.97 -10.17 -23.52
C GLN A 104 4.68 -9.88 -24.98
N GLY A 105 5.49 -10.42 -25.90
CA GLY A 105 5.39 -10.12 -27.34
C GLY A 105 3.97 -10.30 -27.91
N GLN A 106 3.22 -11.31 -27.47
CA GLN A 106 1.80 -11.48 -27.79
C GLN A 106 0.94 -11.60 -26.52
N GLY A 107 0.91 -10.55 -25.69
CA GLY A 107 -0.05 -10.44 -24.57
C GLY A 107 0.61 -10.08 -23.25
N GLU A 108 0.17 -10.72 -22.18
CA GLU A 108 0.70 -10.56 -20.82
C GLU A 108 0.60 -11.89 -20.06
N GLY A 109 1.45 -12.06 -19.07
CA GLY A 109 1.38 -13.21 -18.16
C GLY A 109 1.77 -12.81 -16.74
N THR A 110 1.22 -13.52 -15.76
CA THR A 110 1.61 -13.31 -14.35
C THR A 110 3.06 -13.72 -14.15
N ALA A 111 3.85 -12.83 -13.59
CA ALA A 111 5.25 -13.04 -13.27
C ALA A 111 5.54 -12.66 -11.81
N VAL A 112 6.67 -13.14 -11.31
CA VAL A 112 7.27 -12.71 -10.06
C VAL A 112 8.55 -11.95 -10.36
N ALA A 113 8.75 -10.81 -9.72
CA ALA A 113 10.00 -10.07 -9.70
C ALA A 113 10.58 -10.04 -8.28
N ARG A 114 11.89 -9.87 -8.20
CA ARG A 114 12.63 -9.55 -6.99
C ARG A 114 13.40 -8.27 -7.23
N ALA A 115 13.36 -7.35 -6.28
CA ALA A 115 14.20 -6.15 -6.28
C ALA A 115 14.68 -5.84 -4.87
N ARG A 116 15.74 -5.04 -4.76
CA ARG A 116 16.22 -4.54 -3.46
C ARG A 116 15.70 -3.12 -3.24
N LEU A 117 15.13 -2.85 -2.07
CA LEU A 117 14.77 -1.48 -1.68
C LEU A 117 16.03 -0.70 -1.30
N SER A 118 16.23 0.48 -1.89
CA SER A 118 17.31 1.40 -1.57
C SER A 118 17.33 1.68 -0.06
N PRO A 119 18.50 1.96 0.55
CA PRO A 119 18.57 2.35 1.97
C PRO A 119 17.64 3.52 2.33
N ALA A 120 17.45 4.47 1.41
CA ALA A 120 16.56 5.62 1.58
C ALA A 120 15.05 5.27 1.47
N GLY A 121 14.73 4.10 0.92
CA GLY A 121 13.35 3.63 0.77
C GLY A 121 12.59 4.28 -0.39
N ASP A 122 13.30 4.84 -1.37
CA ASP A 122 12.76 5.67 -2.46
C ASP A 122 12.95 5.06 -3.86
N ALA A 123 13.69 3.95 -3.98
CA ALA A 123 13.95 3.29 -5.26
C ALA A 123 14.19 1.79 -5.11
N LEU A 124 13.85 1.04 -6.16
CA LEU A 124 14.19 -0.37 -6.34
C LEU A 124 15.49 -0.52 -7.16
N GLN A 125 16.33 -1.47 -6.75
CA GLN A 125 17.61 -1.83 -7.36
C GLN A 125 17.63 -3.28 -7.84
#